data_AF-A0A959BR39-F1
#
_entry.id   AF-A0A959BR39-F1
#
_cell.length_a   1.000
_cell.length_b   1.000
_cell.length_c   1.000
_cell.angle_alpha   90.00
_cell.angle_beta   90.00
_cell.angle_gamma   90.00
#
_symmetry.space_group_name_H-M   'P 1'
#
loop_
_entity.id
_entity.type
_entity.pdbx_description
1 polymer ?
#
loop_
_entity_poly.entity_id
_entity_poly.type
_entity_poly.pdbx_seq_one_letter_code
_entity_poly.pdbx_strand_id
1 'polypeptide(L)' 'MKTPSDIRKLGGALFCDRRYGKVFVYHNGAPSYYAARGFRGLLNI' A
#
# COMPACT_ATOMS: atom_id res chain seq x y z
N MET A 1 -6.12 6.81 3.29
CA MET A 1 -6.10 7.03 1.82
C MET A 1 -6.85 5.89 1.16
N LYS A 2 -7.90 6.18 0.38
CA LYS A 2 -8.69 5.14 -0.30
C LYS A 2 -8.24 5.08 -1.75
N THR A 3 -7.57 4.00 -2.16
CA THR A 3 -7.24 3.78 -3.59
C THR A 3 -8.54 3.66 -4.39
N PRO A 4 -8.74 4.46 -5.45
CA PRO A 4 -9.83 4.28 -6.41
C PRO A 4 -9.92 2.85 -6.98
N SER A 5 -11.11 2.43 -7.40
CA SER A 5 -11.36 1.05 -7.84
C SER A 5 -10.74 0.73 -9.20
N ASP A 6 -10.70 1.69 -10.11
CA ASP A 6 -10.01 1.66 -11.41
C ASP A 6 -8.50 1.43 -11.24
N ILE A 7 -7.83 2.19 -10.35
CA ILE A 7 -6.40 2.01 -10.05
C ILE A 7 -6.13 0.60 -9.48
N ARG A 8 -7.03 0.14 -8.61
CA ARG A 8 -6.89 -1.18 -7.96
C ARG A 8 -7.08 -2.34 -8.92
N LYS A 9 -8.01 -2.21 -9.89
CA LYS A 9 -8.21 -3.21 -10.96
C LYS A 9 -6.97 -3.40 -11.82
N LEU A 10 -6.16 -2.36 -11.97
CA LEU A 10 -4.88 -2.39 -12.68
C LEU A 10 -3.70 -2.86 -11.79
N GLY A 11 -3.98 -3.32 -10.56
CA GLY A 11 -2.95 -3.78 -9.61
C GLY A 11 -2.25 -2.65 -8.83
N GLY A 12 -2.70 -1.40 -9.00
CA GLY A 12 -2.14 -0.23 -8.34
C GLY A 12 -2.71 0.04 -6.94
N ALA A 13 -1.95 0.81 -6.16
CA ALA A 13 -2.28 1.30 -4.85
C ALA A 13 -1.71 2.71 -4.65
N LEU A 14 -2.47 3.54 -3.94
CA LEU A 14 -2.04 4.86 -3.53
C LEU A 14 -1.61 4.83 -2.07
N PHE A 15 -0.50 5.53 -1.79
CA PHE A 15 0.11 5.60 -0.48
C PHE A 15 0.45 7.04 -0.13
N CYS A 16 0.59 7.29 1.16
CA CYS A 16 0.88 8.61 1.68
C CYS A 16 1.66 8.51 2.98
N ASP A 17 2.63 9.40 3.16
CA ASP A 17 3.30 9.64 4.43
C ASP A 17 3.55 11.13 4.66
N ARG A 18 3.82 11.50 5.91
CA ARG A 18 4.06 12.89 6.31
C ARG A 18 5.46 13.00 6.92
N ARG A 19 6.34 13.74 6.25
CA ARG A 19 7.74 13.99 6.68
C ARG A 19 8.06 15.47 6.50
N TYR A 20 8.92 16.02 7.34
CA TYR A 20 9.35 17.43 7.25
C TYR A 20 8.19 18.45 7.19
N GLY A 21 7.06 18.16 7.85
CA GLY A 21 5.86 19.01 7.80
C GLY A 21 5.14 19.04 6.44
N LYS A 22 5.50 18.14 5.52
CA LYS A 22 4.90 18.03 4.18
C LYS A 22 4.26 16.65 3.96
N VAL A 23 3.26 16.61 3.09
CA VAL A 23 2.55 15.40 2.70
C VAL A 23 3.15 14.90 1.39
N PHE A 24 3.58 13.64 1.38
CA PHE A 24 4.10 12.96 0.20
C PHE A 24 3.09 11.90 -0.22
N VAL A 25 2.74 11.91 -1.51
CA VAL A 25 1.77 10.98 -2.11
C VAL A 25 2.43 10.25 -3.26
N TYR A 26 2.25 8.93 -3.33
CA TYR A 26 2.88 8.08 -4.32
C TYR A 26 1.94 6.95 -4.77
N HIS A 27 2.18 6.45 -5.98
CA HIS A 27 1.47 5.30 -6.56
C HIS A 27 2.46 4.14 -6.77
N ASN A 28 2.07 2.93 -6.37
CA ASN A 28 2.84 1.71 -6.61
C ASN A 28 1.90 0.50 -6.59
N GLY A 29 2.36 -0.69 -6.92
CA GLY A 29 1.59 -1.91 -6.68
C GLY A 29 1.29 -2.13 -5.20
N ALA A 30 0.14 -2.72 -4.87
CA ALA A 30 -0.09 -3.21 -3.51
C ALA A 30 0.99 -4.24 -3.08
N PRO A 31 1.42 -5.20 -3.93
CA PRO A 31 2.43 -6.17 -3.55
C PRO A 31 3.78 -5.57 -3.23
N SER A 32 4.21 -4.50 -3.91
CA SER A 32 5.53 -3.90 -3.65
C SER A 32 5.60 -3.20 -2.27
N TYR A 33 4.48 -2.66 -1.78
CA TYR A 33 4.39 -2.14 -0.41
C TYR A 33 4.39 -3.25 0.65
N TYR A 34 3.72 -4.39 0.37
CA TYR A 34 3.66 -5.52 1.31
C TYR A 34 4.84 -6.49 1.20
N ALA A 35 5.60 -6.48 0.10
CA ALA A 35 6.75 -7.37 -0.13
C ALA A 35 7.80 -7.23 0.98
N ALA A 36 8.01 -6.01 1.49
CA ALA A 36 8.92 -5.75 2.60
C ALA A 36 8.32 -6.06 3.99
N ARG A 37 7.02 -6.37 4.09
CA ARG A 37 6.31 -6.52 5.38
C ARG A 37 6.13 -7.96 5.85
N GLY A 38 6.67 -8.93 5.11
CA GLY A 38 6.61 -10.35 5.47
C GLY A 38 5.20 -10.93 5.45
N PHE A 39 5.10 -12.24 5.23
CA PHE A 39 3.84 -12.95 5.37
C PHE A 39 3.51 -13.12 6.87
N ARG A 40 2.31 -12.72 7.30
CA ARG A 40 1.79 -13.05 8.63
C ARG A 40 0.94 -14.30 8.52
N GLY A 41 1.51 -15.46 8.85
CA GLY A 41 0.75 -16.69 9.02
C GLY A 41 -0.08 -16.62 10.31
N LEU A 42 -1.38 -16.92 10.22
CA LEU A 42 -2.22 -17.18 11.37
C LEU A 42 -2.39 -18.70 11.46
N LEU A 43 -1.80 -19.32 12.48
CA LEU A 43 -2.10 -20.71 12.83
C LEU A 43 -3.28 -20.70 13.79
N ASN A 44 -4.39 -21.30 13.39
CA ASN A 44 -5.51 -21.60 14.27
C ASN A 44 -5.50 -23.12 14.50
N ILE A 45 -5.30 -23.53 15.76
CA ILE A 45 -5.42 -24.93 16.23
C ILE A 45 -6.75 -25.10 16.96
#